data_AF-A0A373PS47-F1
#
_entry.id   AF-A0A373PS47-F1
#
_cell.length_a   1.000
_cell.length_b   1.000
_cell.length_c   1.000
_cell.angle_alpha   90.00
_cell.angle_beta   90.00
_cell.angle_gamma   90.00
#
_symmetry.space_group_name_H-M   'P 1'
#
loop_
_entity.id
_entity.type
_entity.pdbx_description
1 polymer ?
#
loop_
_entity_poly.entity_id
_entity_poly.type
_entity_poly.pdbx_seq_one_letter_code
_entity_poly.pdbx_strand_id
1 'polypeptide(L)'
;MNPYEITFRALLGTFLKHGICVERVNVGENTIYISLPKNSYVHGQVCIKNIDDQAKIIKKLLINIGILPSDGKVKYRGTNVCWTKETGNENFINNIELVLGEY
;
A
#
# COMPACT_ATOMS: atom_id res chain seq x y z
N MET A 1 11.09 -5.22 20.01
CA MET A 1 10.08 -4.92 18.97
C MET A 1 9.54 -6.22 18.42
N ASN A 2 8.23 -6.40 18.35
CA ASN A 2 7.60 -7.63 17.88
C ASN A 2 7.89 -7.82 16.35
N PRO A 3 8.26 -9.01 15.85
CA PRO A 3 8.44 -9.25 14.41
C PRO A 3 7.26 -8.79 13.53
N TYR A 4 6.03 -8.90 14.03
CA TYR A 4 4.83 -8.39 13.35
C TYR A 4 4.83 -6.87 13.22
N GLU A 5 5.33 -6.17 14.23
CA GLU A 5 5.40 -4.72 14.27
C GLU A 5 6.41 -4.18 13.25
N ILE A 6 7.59 -4.82 13.15
CA ILE A 6 8.60 -4.49 12.13
C ILE A 6 8.02 -4.70 10.72
N THR A 7 7.34 -5.83 10.50
CA THR A 7 6.72 -6.18 9.21
C THR A 7 5.64 -5.17 8.82
N PHE A 8 4.80 -4.78 9.78
CA PHE A 8 3.75 -3.79 9.58
C PHE A 8 4.31 -2.40 9.24
N ARG A 9 5.35 -1.96 9.95
CA ARG A 9 6.03 -0.67 9.65
C ARG A 9 6.67 -0.66 8.27
N ALA A 10 7.33 -1.75 7.87
CA ALA A 10 7.88 -1.90 6.52
C ALA A 10 6.78 -1.84 5.43
N LEU A 11 5.62 -2.43 5.70
CA LEU A 11 4.45 -2.33 4.82
C LEU A 11 3.94 -0.89 4.71
N LEU A 12 3.80 -0.18 5.83
CA LEU A 12 3.37 1.23 5.85
C LEU A 12 4.33 2.11 5.03
N GLY A 13 5.64 1.95 5.23
CA GLY A 13 6.64 2.68 4.45
C GLY A 13 6.54 2.40 2.95
N THR A 14 6.24 1.16 2.58
CA THR A 14 6.01 0.77 1.19
C THR A 14 4.75 1.42 0.62
N PHE A 15 3.65 1.43 1.39
CA PHE A 15 2.39 2.03 0.98
C PHE A 15 2.51 3.53 0.76
N LEU A 16 3.18 4.24 1.67
CA LEU A 16 3.46 5.68 1.55
C LEU A 16 4.22 6.00 0.26
N LYS A 17 5.25 5.23 -0.07
CA LYS A 17 6.04 5.42 -1.30
C LYS A 17 5.22 5.21 -2.58
N HIS A 18 4.22 4.33 -2.55
CA HIS A 18 3.41 3.99 -3.71
C HIS A 18 2.06 4.74 -3.76
N GLY A 19 1.81 5.63 -2.81
CA GLY A 19 0.54 6.37 -2.71
C GLY A 19 -0.65 5.47 -2.41
N ILE A 20 -0.40 4.30 -1.81
CA ILE A 20 -1.43 3.35 -1.43
C ILE A 20 -2.00 3.85 -0.10
N CYS A 21 -3.30 4.15 -0.09
CA CYS A 21 -4.01 4.53 1.12
C CYS A 21 -4.96 3.41 1.53
N VAL A 22 -4.93 3.01 2.80
CA VAL A 22 -5.92 2.08 3.36
C VAL A 22 -7.10 2.91 3.86
N GLU A 23 -8.24 2.75 3.20
CA GLU A 23 -9.45 3.53 3.51
C GLU A 23 -10.26 2.89 4.64
N ARG A 24 -10.36 1.56 4.61
CA ARG A 24 -11.16 0.80 5.57
C ARG A 24 -10.70 -0.66 5.63
N VAL A 25 -10.75 -1.24 6.82
CA VAL A 25 -10.61 -2.69 7.04
C VAL A 25 -11.94 -3.23 7.56
N ASN A 26 -12.48 -4.25 6.90
CA ASN A 26 -13.64 -5.02 7.37
C ASN A 26 -13.18 -6.43 7.74
N VAL A 27 -12.99 -6.67 9.04
CA VAL A 27 -12.50 -7.94 9.59
C VAL A 27 -13.54 -9.05 9.38
N GLY A 28 -14.84 -8.77 9.55
CA GLY A 28 -15.89 -9.78 9.41
C GLY A 28 -16.05 -10.32 7.98
N GLU A 29 -15.70 -9.51 6.98
CA GLU A 29 -15.73 -9.89 5.56
C GLU A 29 -14.35 -10.24 4.99
N ASN A 30 -13.31 -10.28 5.84
CA ASN A 30 -11.90 -10.42 5.42
C ASN A 30 -11.56 -9.49 4.23
N THR A 31 -11.99 -8.23 4.28
CA THR A 31 -11.91 -7.31 3.15
C THR A 31 -11.19 -6.02 3.53
N ILE A 32 -10.19 -5.62 2.74
CA ILE A 32 -9.49 -4.34 2.87
C ILE A 32 -9.87 -3.46 1.68
N TYR A 33 -10.19 -2.20 1.96
CA TYR A 33 -10.51 -1.17 0.99
C TYR A 33 -9.33 -0.22 0.87
N ILE A 34 -8.81 -0.04 -0.35
CA ILE A 34 -7.65 0.82 -0.62
C ILE A 34 -7.92 1.81 -1.75
N SER A 35 -7.23 2.94 -1.73
CA SER A 35 -7.08 3.79 -2.91
C SER A 35 -5.69 3.63 -3.52
N LEU A 36 -5.64 3.65 -4.84
CA LEU A 36 -4.41 3.55 -5.64
C LEU A 36 -4.36 4.67 -6.67
N PRO A 37 -3.20 5.28 -6.93
CA PRO A 37 -3.04 6.26 -8.01
C PRO A 37 -3.19 5.59 -9.39
N LYS A 38 -4.19 6.03 -10.18
CA LYS A 38 -4.45 5.50 -11.53
C LYS A 38 -3.28 5.70 -12.49
N ASN A 39 -2.56 6.80 -12.32
CA ASN A 39 -1.44 7.17 -13.15
C ASN A 39 -0.18 7.13 -12.29
N SER A 40 0.47 5.98 -12.17
CA SER A 40 1.68 5.85 -11.37
C SER A 40 2.88 5.56 -12.28
N TYR A 41 3.82 6.51 -12.31
CA TYR A 41 5.03 6.45 -13.13
C TYR A 41 6.22 6.23 -12.19
N VAL A 42 6.71 4.99 -12.13
CA VAL A 42 8.01 4.73 -11.50
C VAL A 42 9.07 5.02 -12.56
N HIS A 43 9.83 6.12 -12.43
CA HIS A 43 10.90 6.42 -13.37
C HIS A 43 11.94 5.29 -13.37
N GLY A 44 12.17 4.64 -14.52
CA GLY A 44 13.11 3.53 -14.68
C GLY A 44 12.55 2.11 -14.46
N GLN A 45 11.27 1.96 -14.14
CA GLN A 45 10.56 0.68 -14.23
C GLN A 45 9.24 0.87 -14.98
N VAL A 46 8.77 -0.21 -15.61
CA VAL A 46 7.55 -0.26 -16.42
C VAL A 46 6.43 0.50 -15.70
N CYS A 47 5.86 1.50 -16.37
CA CYS A 47 4.64 2.20 -15.97
C CYS A 47 3.65 1.19 -15.37
N ILE A 48 3.00 1.49 -14.23
CA ILE A 48 1.97 0.58 -13.69
C ILE A 48 0.90 0.46 -14.78
N LYS A 49 0.91 -0.67 -15.51
CA LYS A 49 0.13 -0.85 -16.74
C LYS A 49 -1.37 -0.89 -16.45
N ASN A 50 -1.75 -1.33 -15.25
CA ASN A 50 -3.12 -1.43 -14.80
C ASN A 50 -3.20 -1.44 -13.26
N ILE A 51 -4.08 -0.62 -12.69
CA ILE A 51 -4.44 -0.59 -11.27
C ILE A 51 -4.91 -1.96 -10.73
N ASP A 52 -5.54 -2.79 -11.59
CA ASP A 52 -6.00 -4.13 -11.21
C ASP A 52 -4.84 -5.07 -10.88
N ASP A 53 -3.74 -4.98 -11.62
CA ASP A 53 -2.55 -5.81 -11.37
C ASP A 53 -1.84 -5.37 -10.10
N GLN A 54 -1.80 -4.06 -9.83
CA GLN A 54 -1.28 -3.53 -8.58
C GLN A 54 -2.10 -4.03 -7.38
N ALA A 55 -3.43 -4.03 -7.48
CA ALA A 55 -4.30 -4.58 -6.44
C ALA A 55 -4.08 -6.08 -6.21
N LYS A 56 -3.83 -6.87 -7.27
CA LYS A 56 -3.48 -8.30 -7.13
C LYS A 56 -2.15 -8.50 -6.40
N ILE A 57 -1.14 -7.69 -6.72
CA ILE A 57 0.17 -7.74 -6.06
C ILE A 57 0.02 -7.41 -4.57
N ILE A 58 -0.72 -6.34 -4.25
CA ILE A 58 -1.00 -5.94 -2.86
C ILE A 58 -1.75 -7.05 -2.12
N LYS A 59 -2.78 -7.65 -2.74
CA LYS A 59 -3.50 -8.79 -2.14
C LYS A 59 -2.54 -9.93 -1.80
N LYS A 60 -1.67 -10.34 -2.74
CA LYS A 60 -0.68 -11.39 -2.50
C LYS A 60 0.27 -11.02 -1.36
N LEU A 61 0.77 -9.80 -1.33
CA LEU A 61 1.64 -9.32 -0.27
C LEU A 61 0.96 -9.41 1.10
N LEU A 62 -0.26 -8.87 1.22
CA LEU A 62 -1.04 -8.87 2.47
C LEU A 62 -1.33 -10.29 2.98
N ILE A 63 -1.57 -11.24 2.08
CA ILE A 63 -1.74 -12.66 2.43
C ILE A 63 -0.42 -13.25 2.92
N ASN A 64 0.68 -13.02 2.19
CA ASN A 64 1.98 -13.59 2.52
C ASN A 64 2.51 -13.13 3.88
N ILE A 65 2.18 -11.90 4.30
CA ILE A 65 2.57 -11.36 5.62
C ILE A 65 1.53 -11.62 6.72
N GLY A 66 0.47 -12.36 6.43
CA GLY A 66 -0.55 -12.77 7.41
C GLY A 66 -1.54 -11.68 7.83
N ILE A 67 -1.60 -10.54 7.14
CA ILE A 67 -2.61 -9.49 7.41
C ILE A 67 -3.99 -9.90 6.87
N LEU A 68 -4.01 -10.61 5.75
CA LEU A 68 -5.22 -11.07 5.10
C LEU A 68 -5.22 -12.61 5.01
N PRO A 69 -6.33 -13.31 5.29
CA PRO A 69 -6.41 -14.73 5.01
C PRO A 69 -6.41 -14.99 3.49
N SER A 70 -6.15 -16.24 3.09
CA SER A 70 -5.99 -16.63 1.67
C SER A 70 -7.23 -16.33 0.81
N ASP A 71 -8.42 -16.36 1.39
CA ASP A 71 -9.71 -16.05 0.76
C ASP A 71 -10.08 -14.55 0.83
N GLY A 72 -9.31 -13.74 1.56
CA GLY A 72 -9.61 -12.34 1.78
C GLY A 72 -9.58 -11.51 0.50
N LYS A 73 -10.19 -10.33 0.56
CA LYS A 73 -10.45 -9.47 -0.61
C LYS A 73 -9.78 -8.12 -0.46
N VAL A 74 -9.24 -7.62 -1.56
CA VAL A 74 -8.80 -6.23 -1.69
C VAL A 74 -9.76 -5.55 -2.65
N LYS A 75 -10.57 -4.64 -2.14
CA LYS A 75 -11.40 -3.74 -2.94
C LYS A 75 -10.63 -2.43 -3.11
N TYR A 76 -10.63 -1.89 -4.30
CA TYR A 76 -9.85 -0.70 -4.59
C TYR A 76 -10.62 0.31 -5.44
N ARG A 77 -10.25 1.58 -5.28
CA ARG A 77 -10.62 2.65 -6.21
C ARG A 77 -9.39 3.35 -6.73
N GLY A 78 -9.47 3.83 -7.95
CA GLY A 78 -8.41 4.64 -8.54
C GLY A 78 -8.56 6.11 -8.22
N THR A 79 -7.48 6.78 -7.82
CA THR A 79 -7.40 8.24 -7.70
C THR A 79 -6.78 8.83 -8.96
N ASN A 80 -7.24 10.00 -9.38
CA ASN A 80 -6.69 10.71 -10.56
C ASN A 80 -5.41 11.48 -10.20
N VAL A 81 -4.52 10.87 -9.39
CA VAL A 81 -3.26 11.47 -8.98
C VAL A 81 -2.14 10.82 -9.78
N CYS A 82 -1.27 11.65 -10.36
CA CYS A 82 -0.01 11.19 -10.93
C CYS A 82 0.98 10.94 -9.78
N TRP A 83 1.31 9.68 -9.50
CA TRP A 83 2.23 9.32 -8.43
C TRP A 83 3.61 9.03 -9.01
N THR A 84 4.58 9.88 -8.69
CA THR A 84 5.97 9.72 -9.13
C THR A 84 6.85 9.19 -7.99
N LYS A 85 8.10 8.83 -8.32
CA LYS A 85 9.09 8.44 -7.32
C LYS A 85 9.40 9.58 -6.35
N GLU A 86 9.50 10.80 -6.86
CA GLU A 86 9.76 12.02 -6.09
C GLU A 86 8.62 12.26 -5.10
N THR A 87 7.38 12.27 -5.58
CA THR A 87 6.19 12.42 -4.72
C THR A 87 6.08 11.29 -3.69
N GLY A 88 6.41 10.06 -4.08
CA GLY A 88 6.44 8.92 -3.15
C GLY A 88 7.50 9.07 -2.06
N ASN A 89 8.69 9.55 -2.41
CA ASN A 89 9.76 9.79 -1.44
C ASN A 89 9.44 10.96 -0.52
N GLU A 90 8.93 12.07 -1.04
CA GLU A 90 8.46 13.20 -0.24
C GLU A 90 7.36 12.77 0.73
N ASN A 91 6.37 12.01 0.24
CA ASN A 91 5.30 11.49 1.09
C ASN A 91 5.84 10.56 2.19
N PHE A 92 6.82 9.71 1.88
CA PHE A 92 7.47 8.86 2.88
C PHE A 92 8.22 9.68 3.93
N ILE A 93 8.99 10.69 3.52
CA ILE A 93 9.74 11.55 4.45
C ILE A 93 8.80 12.34 5.36
N ASN A 94 7.76 12.95 4.80
CA ASN A 94 6.78 13.73 5.54
C ASN A 94 5.97 12.90 6.56
N ASN A 95 5.96 11.57 6.39
CA ASN A 95 5.21 10.64 7.21
C ASN A 95 6.12 9.57 7.86
N ILE A 96 7.43 9.83 7.95
CA ILE A 96 8.40 8.85 8.43
C ILE A 96 8.18 8.50 9.91
N GLU A 97 7.68 9.43 10.71
CA GLU A 97 7.32 9.24 12.12
C GLU A 97 6.25 8.14 12.28
N LEU A 98 5.28 8.05 11.33
CA LEU A 98 4.27 6.98 11.31
C LEU A 98 4.91 5.59 11.15
N VAL A 99 6.05 5.52 10.45
CA VAL A 99 6.81 4.28 10.19
C VAL A 99 7.73 3.96 11.37
N LEU A 100 8.35 4.98 11.95
CA LEU A 100 9.23 4.86 13.12
C LEU A 100 8.45 4.68 14.43
N GLY A 101 7.13 4.87 14.42
CA GLY A 101 6.27 4.69 15.59
C GLY A 101 6.69 5.57 16.77
N GLU A 102 7.27 6.73 16.47
CA GLU A 102 7.62 7.77 17.43
C GLU A 102 6.43 8.75 17.44
N TYR A 103 5.57 8.63 18.45
CA TYR A 103 4.46 9.53 18.75
C TYR A 103 4.54 9.97 20.21
#